data_AF-A0A662ZK23-F1
#
_entry.id   AF-A0A662ZK23-F1
#
_cell.length_a   1.000
_cell.length_b   1.000
_cell.length_c   1.000
_cell.angle_alpha   90.00
_cell.angle_beta   90.00
_cell.angle_gamma   90.00
#
_symmetry.space_group_name_H-M   'P 1'
#
loop_
_entity.id
_entity.type
_entity.pdbx_description
1 polymer ?
#
loop_
_entity_poly.entity_id
_entity_poly.type
_entity_poly.pdbx_seq_one_letter_code
_entity_poly.pdbx_strand_id
1 'polypeptide(L)'
;MSITLKEMKNYLRVDGTEDDTLIRSLIGSAERLCMDVIRTDDVKILYGSKYGKAAVMYAVNYMFEHRTEADFKSLTLSLRSMLFGSRQEAF
;
A
#
# COMPACT_ATOMS: atom_id res chain seq x y z
N MET A 1 -3.13 9.63 8.32
CA MET A 1 -4.53 9.14 8.24
C MET A 1 -4.50 7.82 7.52
N SER A 2 -4.91 6.71 8.16
CA SER A 2 -4.94 5.40 7.52
C SER A 2 -6.08 5.28 6.50
N ILE A 3 -5.97 4.32 5.58
CA ILE A 3 -7.01 4.04 4.59
C ILE A 3 -8.13 3.24 5.25
N THR A 4 -9.36 3.71 5.15
CA THR A 4 -10.52 2.94 5.60
C THR A 4 -10.89 1.84 4.60
N LEU A 5 -11.51 0.77 5.09
CA LEU A 5 -12.03 -0.28 4.20
C LEU A 5 -12.96 0.29 3.13
N LYS A 6 -13.85 1.22 3.50
CA LYS A 6 -14.79 1.86 2.57
C LYS A 6 -14.06 2.62 1.45
N GLU A 7 -13.03 3.40 1.79
CA GLU A 7 -12.22 4.09 0.78
C GLU A 7 -11.50 3.11 -0.15
N MET A 8 -10.96 2.02 0.40
CA MET A 8 -10.25 1.02 -0.40
C MET A 8 -11.21 0.27 -1.33
N LYS A 9 -12.40 -0.13 -0.84
CA LYS A 9 -13.44 -0.76 -1.66
C LYS A 9 -13.91 0.12 -2.80
N ASN A 10 -14.12 1.42 -2.54
CA ASN A 10 -14.47 2.37 -3.58
C ASN A 10 -13.37 2.47 -4.66
N TYR A 11 -12.10 2.43 -4.27
CA TYR A 11 -10.98 2.45 -5.21
C TYR A 11 -10.89 1.15 -6.04
N LEU A 12 -11.13 -0.01 -5.41
CA LEU A 12 -11.15 -1.33 -6.07
C LEU A 12 -12.44 -1.61 -6.84
N ARG A 13 -13.48 -0.75 -6.71
CA ARG A 13 -14.83 -0.97 -7.26
C ARG A 13 -15.48 -2.26 -6.74
N VAL A 14 -15.33 -2.52 -5.44
CA VAL A 14 -15.90 -3.69 -4.75
C VAL A 14 -17.13 -3.26 -3.95
N ASP A 15 -18.31 -3.70 -4.38
CA ASP A 15 -19.58 -3.37 -3.72
C ASP A 15 -19.96 -4.38 -2.62
N GLY A 16 -19.61 -5.66 -2.79
CA GLY A 16 -19.92 -6.77 -1.87
C GLY A 16 -19.00 -6.82 -0.63
N THR A 17 -19.33 -7.67 0.35
CA THR A 17 -18.57 -7.79 1.62
C THR A 17 -17.70 -9.05 1.72
N GLU A 18 -17.75 -9.92 0.72
CA GLU A 18 -17.04 -11.21 0.67
C GLU A 18 -15.52 -11.04 0.81
N ASP A 19 -14.98 -9.99 0.17
CA ASP A 19 -13.56 -9.67 0.19
C ASP A 19 -13.14 -8.72 1.33
N ASP A 20 -14.04 -8.32 2.24
CA ASP A 20 -13.74 -7.31 3.27
C ASP A 20 -12.54 -7.71 4.15
N THR A 21 -12.50 -8.97 4.57
CA THR A 21 -11.40 -9.53 5.38
C THR A 21 -10.09 -9.54 4.59
N LEU A 22 -10.14 -9.93 3.31
CA LEU A 22 -8.99 -9.93 2.43
C LEU A 22 -8.46 -8.50 2.24
N ILE A 23 -9.33 -7.56 1.88
CA ILE A 23 -8.94 -6.16 1.63
C ILE A 23 -8.32 -5.54 2.88
N ARG A 24 -8.84 -5.82 4.09
CA ARG A 24 -8.22 -5.37 5.34
C ARG A 24 -6.80 -5.90 5.52
N SER A 25 -6.60 -7.19 5.27
CA SER A 25 -5.27 -7.82 5.34
C SER A 25 -4.29 -7.21 4.33
N LEU A 26 -4.77 -6.96 3.10
CA LEU A 26 -3.98 -6.33 2.06
C LEU A 26 -3.61 -4.89 2.40
N ILE A 27 -4.49 -4.11 3.03
CA ILE A 27 -4.18 -2.75 3.50
C ILE A 27 -2.99 -2.80 4.48
N GLY A 28 -3.04 -3.65 5.50
CA GLY A 28 -1.92 -3.77 6.46
C GLY A 28 -0.62 -4.25 5.80
N SER A 29 -0.71 -5.20 4.86
CA SER A 29 0.45 -5.68 4.10
C SER A 29 1.05 -4.57 3.21
N ALA A 30 0.21 -3.78 2.56
CA ALA A 30 0.61 -2.66 1.73
C ALA A 30 1.22 -1.51 2.55
N GLU A 31 0.67 -1.20 3.72
CA GLU A 31 1.25 -0.24 4.67
C GLU A 31 2.66 -0.68 5.08
N ARG A 32 2.83 -1.96 5.47
CA ARG A 32 4.14 -2.50 5.84
C ARG A 32 5.13 -2.41 4.68
N LEU A 33 4.73 -2.83 3.47
CA LEU A 33 5.58 -2.77 2.30
C LEU A 33 6.02 -1.33 1.97
N CYS A 34 5.10 -0.36 2.05
CA CYS A 34 5.43 1.04 1.82
C CYS A 34 6.35 1.60 2.91
N MET A 35 6.14 1.22 4.17
CA MET A 35 6.99 1.56 5.31
C MET A 35 8.42 1.00 5.15
N ASP A 36 8.57 -0.25 4.72
CA ASP A 36 9.86 -0.85 4.42
C ASP A 36 10.58 -0.12 3.26
N VAL A 37 9.83 0.31 2.24
CA VAL A 37 10.37 1.08 1.11
C VAL A 37 10.95 2.43 1.56
N ILE A 38 10.24 3.16 2.43
CA ILE A 38 10.71 4.45 2.96
C ILE A 38 11.58 4.33 4.20
N ARG A 39 11.79 3.11 4.70
CA ARG A 39 12.61 2.78 5.88
C ARG A 39 12.11 3.46 7.15
N THR A 40 10.85 3.24 7.49
CA THR A 40 10.26 3.71 8.74
C THR A 40 9.36 2.64 9.33
N ASP A 41 9.15 2.67 10.65
CA ASP A 41 8.10 1.90 11.31
C ASP A 41 6.92 2.80 11.75
N ASP A 42 6.98 4.11 11.47
CA ASP A 42 5.92 5.05 11.82
C ASP A 42 4.95 5.24 10.65
N VAL A 43 3.74 4.70 10.81
CA VAL A 43 2.63 4.85 9.87
C VAL A 43 2.25 6.32 9.65
N LYS A 44 2.51 7.22 10.60
CA LYS A 44 2.30 8.67 10.45
C LYS A 44 3.29 9.27 9.47
N ILE A 45 4.55 8.81 9.44
CA ILE A 45 5.55 9.23 8.45
C ILE A 45 5.11 8.77 7.06
N LEU A 46 4.66 7.50 6.94
CA LEU A 46 4.12 6.99 5.68
C LEU A 46 2.97 7.87 5.17
N TYR A 47 1.93 8.08 5.97
CA TYR A 47 0.77 8.86 5.54
C TYR A 47 0.98 10.38 5.50
N GLY A 48 2.06 10.88 6.09
CA GLY A 48 2.52 12.26 5.95
C GLY A 48 3.29 12.52 4.66
N SER A 49 3.80 11.46 4.01
CA SER A 49 4.49 11.59 2.72
C SER A 49 3.53 11.99 1.59
N LYS A 50 4.05 12.75 0.62
CA LYS A 50 3.29 13.28 -0.52
C LYS A 50 2.51 12.20 -1.27
N TYR A 51 3.09 11.00 -1.40
CA TYR A 51 2.51 9.90 -2.16
C TYR A 51 2.11 8.69 -1.29
N GLY A 52 2.24 8.75 0.03
CA GLY A 52 2.06 7.60 0.92
C GLY A 52 0.71 6.93 0.80
N LYS A 53 -0.38 7.71 0.88
CA LYS A 53 -1.74 7.18 0.71
C LYS A 53 -1.93 6.53 -0.66
N ALA A 54 -1.48 7.19 -1.73
CA ALA A 54 -1.60 6.67 -3.10
C ALA A 54 -0.78 5.39 -3.30
N ALA A 55 0.42 5.31 -2.70
CA ALA A 55 1.28 4.14 -2.78
C ALA A 55 0.67 2.92 -2.08
N VAL A 56 0.07 3.11 -0.90
CA VAL A 56 -0.64 2.02 -0.20
C VAL A 56 -1.83 1.55 -1.02
N MET A 57 -2.66 2.46 -1.54
CA MET A 57 -3.82 2.08 -2.38
C MET A 57 -3.39 1.35 -3.65
N TYR A 58 -2.32 1.79 -4.30
CA TYR A 58 -1.73 1.12 -5.46
C TYR A 58 -1.26 -0.30 -5.13
N ALA A 59 -0.54 -0.46 -4.01
CA ALA A 59 -0.07 -1.78 -3.58
C ALA A 59 -1.21 -2.73 -3.23
N VAL A 60 -2.27 -2.26 -2.55
CA VAL A 60 -3.47 -3.08 -2.30
C VAL A 60 -4.09 -3.53 -3.60
N ASN A 61 -4.30 -2.63 -4.56
CA ASN A 61 -4.87 -2.98 -5.86
C ASN A 61 -4.00 -3.99 -6.61
N TYR A 62 -2.68 -3.80 -6.63
CA TYR A 62 -1.78 -4.75 -7.26
C TYR A 62 -1.93 -6.16 -6.68
N MET A 63 -1.89 -6.29 -5.34
CA MET A 63 -2.02 -7.57 -4.66
C MET A 63 -3.42 -8.19 -4.81
N PHE A 64 -4.45 -7.36 -4.87
CA PHE A 64 -5.84 -7.80 -5.06
C PHE A 64 -6.08 -8.39 -6.45
N GLU A 65 -5.49 -7.78 -7.48
CA GLU A 65 -5.57 -8.24 -8.88
C GLU A 65 -4.67 -9.46 -9.15
N HIS A 66 -3.50 -9.55 -8.51
CA HIS A 66 -2.48 -10.58 -8.81
C HIS A 66 -2.35 -11.64 -7.69
N ARG A 67 -3.48 -12.23 -7.25
CA ARG A 67 -3.49 -13.13 -6.07
C ARG A 67 -2.65 -14.41 -6.24
N THR A 68 -2.47 -14.89 -7.47
CA THR A 68 -1.78 -16.16 -7.76
C THR A 68 -0.37 -15.98 -8.33
N GLU A 69 -0.08 -14.81 -8.89
CA GLU A 69 1.13 -14.58 -9.69
C GLU A 69 1.75 -13.19 -9.45
N ALA A 70 1.58 -12.63 -8.25
CA ALA A 70 2.13 -11.32 -7.91
C ALA A 70 3.65 -11.25 -8.14
N ASP A 71 4.09 -10.36 -9.04
CA ASP A 71 5.49 -9.96 -9.17
C ASP A 71 5.80 -8.85 -8.15
N PHE A 72 6.19 -9.28 -6.95
CA PHE A 72 6.59 -8.38 -5.88
C PHE A 72 7.82 -7.52 -6.23
N LYS A 73 8.67 -7.95 -7.17
CA LYS A 73 9.81 -7.15 -7.61
C LYS A 73 9.32 -5.93 -8.39
N SER A 74 8.42 -6.14 -9.35
CA SER A 74 7.79 -5.05 -10.12
C SER A 74 7.05 -4.08 -9.20
N LEU A 75 6.22 -4.59 -8.29
CA LEU A 75 5.52 -3.77 -7.30
C LEU A 75 6.49 -2.91 -6.48
N THR A 76 7.56 -3.52 -5.96
CA THR A 76 8.54 -2.81 -5.13
C THR A 76 9.27 -1.70 -5.90
N LEU A 77 9.57 -1.90 -7.19
CA LEU A 77 10.19 -0.87 -8.03
C LEU A 77 9.27 0.33 -8.25
N SER A 78 7.98 0.07 -8.50
CA SER A 78 6.96 1.13 -8.60
C SER A 78 6.86 1.91 -7.28
N LEU A 79 6.78 1.21 -6.15
CA LEU A 79 6.68 1.85 -4.83
C LEU A 79 7.93 2.67 -4.49
N ARG A 80 9.13 2.18 -4.81
CA ARG A 80 10.39 2.95 -4.65
C ARG A 80 10.37 4.23 -5.46
N SER A 81 9.86 4.18 -6.69
CA SER A 81 9.73 5.36 -7.54
C SER A 81 8.73 6.37 -6.96
N MET A 82 7.56 5.90 -6.51
CA MET A 82 6.52 6.76 -5.90
C MET A 82 6.98 7.40 -4.59
N LEU A 83 7.73 6.66 -3.77
CA LEU A 83 8.08 7.05 -2.41
C LEU A 83 9.52 7.56 -2.27
N PHE A 84 10.24 7.71 -3.38
CA PHE A 84 11.66 8.06 -3.40
C PHE A 84 11.99 9.28 -2.53
N GLY A 85 11.20 10.36 -2.66
CA GLY A 85 11.42 11.61 -1.92
C GLY A 85 11.10 11.55 -0.42
N SER A 86 10.59 10.43 0.08
CA SER A 86 10.25 10.23 1.51
C SER A 86 11.05 9.12 2.16
N ARG A 87 11.96 8.49 1.40
CA ARG A 87 12.82 7.42 1.88
C ARG A 87 13.91 7.98 2.78
N GLN A 88 13.97 7.48 4.02
CA GLN A 88 15.01 7.87 4.97
C GLN A 88 16.36 7.27 4.60
N GLU A 89 17.42 8.05 4.75
CA GLU A 89 18.78 7.53 4.62
C GLU A 89 19.10 6.66 5.83
N ALA A 90 19.75 5.52 5.58
CA ALA A 90 20.28 4.67 6.64
C ALA A 90 21.78 4.95 6.67
N PHE A 91 22.26 5.44 7.81
CA PHE A 91 23.68 5.63 8.11
C PHE A 91 24.23 4.42 8.85
#